data_AF-A0A3D8YGB8-F1
#
_entry.id   AF-A0A3D8YGB8-F1
#
_cell.length_a   1.000
_cell.length_b   1.000
_cell.length_c   1.000
_cell.angle_alpha   90.00
_cell.angle_beta   90.00
_cell.angle_gamma   90.00
#
_symmetry.space_group_name_H-M   'P 1'
#
loop_
_entity.id
_entity.type
_entity.pdbx_description
1 polymer ?
#
loop_
_entity_poly.entity_id
_entity_poly.type
_entity_poly.pdbx_seq_one_letter_code
_entity_poly.pdbx_strand_id
1 'polypeptide(L)'
;MRRSLQFSRQEIEQKTEAIFGLKLKKQKAQLGSLFEKETEELKKEIADLKEKINSNNTAVSDSKKQAESLQKQWELDLEKSLTVFGRKKEKIQEHSTQVSIKIEGIDAKLLKNKESLYGWLNENVPGWENTIGKVIDEEDVLFHPALAPQFIENTGNTLFGVKIDLDEINRTVKTVADYERDKLDLKQLIESNNTALNTLSEQEKEDADKLRRKYQPKIKDARDTGYQAEYALTKAKEQLQEKECGLEEIAVKAAEEKVLMLALIEADLMKAREELATNQQNYNTIDANLQTQLGVKEKEQKRKINAEEERITGLTNLLDSQLVTKTSDIKKHIEELKEQQSGDLKKEGADTNRIADIEIALDGIRTELDFIESNGCISKLRFEV
;
A
#
# COMPACT_ATOMS: atom_id res chain seq x y z
N MET A 1 17.15 41.48 51.21
CA MET A 1 15.85 41.63 50.51
C MET A 1 15.99 41.85 49.01
N ARG A 2 16.67 42.89 48.50
CA ARG A 2 16.86 43.06 47.03
C ARG A 2 17.52 41.86 46.33
N ARG A 3 18.60 41.31 46.91
CA ARG A 3 19.23 40.07 46.40
C ARG A 3 18.30 38.85 46.44
N SER A 4 17.48 38.73 47.48
CA SER A 4 16.50 37.65 47.64
C SER A 4 15.40 37.72 46.59
N LEU A 5 14.94 38.93 46.26
CA LEU A 5 13.93 39.16 45.23
C LEU A 5 14.46 38.88 43.81
N GLN A 6 15.73 39.23 43.55
CA GLN A 6 16.41 38.88 42.31
C GLN A 6 16.60 37.36 42.16
N PHE A 7 16.95 36.66 43.24
CA PHE A 7 17.06 35.20 43.25
C PHE A 7 15.71 34.52 42.96
N SER A 8 14.64 34.92 43.66
CA SER A 8 13.29 34.38 43.39
C SER A 8 12.79 34.68 41.98
N ARG A 9 13.16 35.84 41.40
CA ARG A 9 12.87 36.15 39.99
C ARG A 9 13.58 35.20 39.03
N GLN A 10 14.85 34.88 39.30
CA GLN A 10 15.63 33.93 38.50
C GLN A 10 15.05 32.51 38.60
N GLU A 11 14.60 32.08 39.79
CA GLU A 11 13.93 30.79 39.95
C GLU A 11 12.62 30.69 39.17
N ILE A 12 11.82 31.77 39.13
CA ILE A 12 10.60 31.86 38.32
C ILE A 12 10.93 31.74 36.83
N GLU A 13 11.95 32.45 36.37
CA GLU A 13 12.39 32.44 34.97
C GLU A 13 12.85 31.03 34.55
N GLN A 14 13.71 30.38 35.35
CA GLN A 14 14.15 29.00 35.11
C GLN A 14 12.98 28.01 35.05
N LYS A 15 11.99 28.13 35.95
CA LYS A 15 10.81 27.26 35.93
C LYS A 15 9.92 27.54 34.72
N THR A 16 9.81 28.80 34.30
CA THR A 16 9.05 29.18 33.10
C THR A 16 9.68 28.59 31.83
N GLU A 17 11.01 28.65 31.71
CA GLU A 17 11.76 28.00 30.63
C GLU A 17 11.61 26.47 30.65
N ALA A 18 11.70 25.84 31.83
CA ALA A 18 11.49 24.40 31.98
C ALA A 18 10.09 23.97 31.52
N ILE A 19 9.04 24.72 31.89
CA ILE A 19 7.67 24.50 31.42
C ILE A 19 7.58 24.65 29.90
N PHE A 20 8.24 25.65 29.32
CA PHE A 20 8.27 25.82 27.86
C PHE A 20 8.93 24.63 27.16
N GLY A 21 10.06 24.15 27.67
CA GLY A 21 10.73 22.95 27.17
C GLY A 21 9.87 21.70 27.26
N LEU A 22 9.15 21.51 28.38
CA LEU A 22 8.21 20.39 28.55
C LEU A 22 7.00 20.50 27.60
N LYS A 23 6.48 21.70 27.35
CA LYS A 23 5.41 21.94 26.35
C LYS A 23 5.88 21.57 24.94
N LEU A 24 7.12 21.93 24.58
CA LEU A 24 7.70 21.56 23.29
C LEU A 24 7.88 20.03 23.18
N LYS A 25 8.36 19.38 24.25
CA LYS A 25 8.47 17.91 24.33
C LYS A 25 7.10 17.24 24.18
N LYS A 26 6.05 17.78 24.80
CA LYS A 26 4.66 17.31 24.64
C LYS A 26 4.21 17.40 23.17
N GLN A 27 4.38 18.55 22.53
CA GLN A 27 4.03 18.71 21.11
C GLN A 27 4.80 17.75 20.21
N LYS A 28 6.11 17.57 20.45
CA LYS A 28 6.93 16.62 19.71
C LYS A 28 6.45 15.18 19.88
N ALA A 29 6.09 14.76 21.10
CA ALA A 29 5.53 13.43 21.35
C ALA A 29 4.13 13.25 20.74
N GLN A 30 3.31 14.31 20.68
CA GLN A 30 2.00 14.27 20.02
C GLN A 30 2.11 14.10 18.50
N LEU A 31 3.07 14.77 17.87
CA LEU A 31 3.31 14.69 16.42
C LEU A 31 4.14 13.48 16.01
N GLY A 32 4.98 12.96 16.92
CA GLY A 32 5.81 11.79 16.67
C GLY A 32 4.98 10.52 16.44
N SER A 33 5.44 9.73 15.48
CA SER A 33 5.05 8.32 15.32
C SER A 33 6.06 7.44 16.03
N LEU A 34 5.59 6.46 16.79
CA LEU A 34 6.45 5.44 17.41
C LEU A 34 6.50 4.22 16.50
N PHE A 35 7.61 3.47 16.54
CA PHE A 35 7.82 2.23 15.77
C PHE A 35 7.64 2.39 14.24
N GLU A 36 8.00 3.55 13.70
CA GLU A 36 7.80 3.86 12.28
C GLU A 36 8.62 2.93 11.37
N LYS A 37 9.84 2.57 11.78
CA LYS A 37 10.70 1.66 11.02
C LYS A 37 10.12 0.25 10.98
N GLU A 38 9.74 -0.28 12.14
CA GLU A 38 9.16 -1.61 12.28
C GLU A 38 7.82 -1.72 11.53
N THR A 39 7.00 -0.66 11.59
CA THR A 39 5.75 -0.55 10.83
C THR A 39 6.01 -0.57 9.33
N GLU A 40 7.00 0.17 8.84
CA GLU A 40 7.33 0.24 7.42
C GLU A 40 7.93 -1.08 6.90
N GLU A 41 8.81 -1.71 7.68
CA GLU A 41 9.37 -3.03 7.38
C GLU A 41 8.27 -4.09 7.27
N LEU A 42 7.34 -4.14 8.23
CA LEU A 42 6.20 -5.06 8.18
C LEU A 42 5.27 -4.79 6.99
N LYS A 43 4.97 -3.53 6.68
CA LYS A 43 4.17 -3.17 5.49
C LYS A 43 4.83 -3.65 4.22
N LYS A 44 6.15 -3.52 4.11
CA LYS A 44 6.91 -4.01 2.97
C LYS A 44 6.84 -5.54 2.88
N GLU A 45 7.07 -6.25 3.98
CA GLU A 45 6.93 -7.72 4.01
C GLU A 45 5.51 -8.18 3.61
N ILE A 46 4.47 -7.48 4.08
CA ILE A 46 3.07 -7.71 3.71
C ILE A 46 2.86 -7.50 2.20
N ALA A 47 3.44 -6.44 1.62
CA ALA A 47 3.34 -6.18 0.18
C ALA A 47 4.03 -7.29 -0.63
N ASP A 48 5.26 -7.67 -0.26
CA ASP A 48 6.01 -8.75 -0.90
C ASP A 48 5.26 -10.09 -0.82
N LEU A 49 4.63 -10.38 0.32
CA LEU A 49 3.79 -11.57 0.49
C LEU A 49 2.52 -11.53 -0.38
N LYS A 50 1.88 -10.36 -0.54
CA LYS A 50 0.72 -10.19 -1.42
C LYS A 50 1.08 -10.43 -2.89
N GLU A 51 2.24 -9.93 -3.33
CA GLU A 51 2.75 -10.23 -4.67
C GLU A 51 3.02 -11.72 -4.87
N LYS A 52 3.67 -12.36 -3.89
CA LYS A 52 3.95 -13.80 -3.90
C LYS A 52 2.67 -14.66 -3.92
N ILE A 53 1.63 -14.24 -3.20
CA ILE A 53 0.32 -14.89 -3.23
C ILE A 53 -0.29 -14.79 -4.63
N ASN A 54 -0.22 -13.62 -5.27
CA ASN A 54 -0.71 -13.44 -6.63
C ASN A 54 0.04 -14.30 -7.64
N SER A 55 1.38 -14.33 -7.57
CA SER A 55 2.19 -15.17 -8.46
C SER A 55 1.87 -16.66 -8.27
N ASN A 56 1.74 -17.11 -7.02
CA ASN A 56 1.41 -18.51 -6.72
C ASN A 56 -0.01 -18.86 -7.19
N ASN A 57 -1.00 -17.97 -7.02
CA ASN A 57 -2.35 -18.18 -7.55
C ASN A 57 -2.35 -18.38 -9.07
N THR A 58 -1.59 -17.55 -9.80
CA THR A 58 -1.44 -17.70 -11.25
C THR A 58 -0.77 -19.04 -11.58
N ALA A 59 0.32 -19.39 -10.91
CA ALA A 59 1.01 -20.66 -11.12
C ALA A 59 0.11 -21.90 -10.86
N VAL A 60 -0.74 -21.86 -9.83
CA VAL A 60 -1.75 -22.90 -9.57
C VAL A 60 -2.75 -22.99 -10.71
N SER A 61 -3.29 -21.86 -11.15
CA SER A 61 -4.25 -21.81 -12.26
C SER A 61 -3.65 -22.37 -13.55
N ASP A 62 -2.42 -21.98 -13.87
CA ASP A 62 -1.74 -22.39 -15.09
C ASP A 62 -1.36 -23.86 -15.07
N SER A 63 -0.85 -24.36 -13.95
CA SER A 63 -0.54 -25.79 -13.77
C SER A 63 -1.79 -26.65 -13.91
N LYS A 64 -2.93 -26.21 -13.35
CA LYS A 64 -4.22 -26.89 -13.49
C LYS A 64 -4.69 -26.92 -14.95
N LYS A 65 -4.66 -25.77 -15.63
CA LYS A 65 -5.02 -25.69 -17.06
C LYS A 65 -4.12 -26.58 -17.93
N GLN A 66 -2.81 -26.61 -17.64
CA GLN A 66 -1.86 -27.44 -18.35
C GLN A 66 -2.16 -28.93 -18.14
N ALA A 67 -2.42 -29.36 -16.91
CA ALA A 67 -2.79 -30.74 -16.62
C ALA A 67 -4.09 -31.14 -17.32
N GLU A 68 -5.11 -30.29 -17.31
CA GLU A 68 -6.39 -30.51 -18.01
C GLU A 68 -6.21 -30.55 -19.53
N SER A 69 -5.37 -29.67 -20.09
CA SER A 69 -5.08 -29.65 -21.52
C SER A 69 -4.36 -30.92 -21.97
N LEU A 70 -3.35 -31.37 -21.21
CA LEU A 70 -2.64 -32.61 -21.49
C LEU A 70 -3.55 -33.84 -21.36
N GLN A 71 -4.44 -33.84 -20.37
CA GLN A 71 -5.44 -34.90 -20.18
C GLN A 71 -6.38 -34.99 -21.39
N LYS A 72 -6.93 -33.86 -21.85
CA LYS A 72 -7.78 -33.80 -23.05
C LYS A 72 -7.03 -34.24 -24.30
N GLN A 73 -5.77 -33.82 -24.44
CA GLN A 73 -4.96 -34.22 -25.59
C GLN A 73 -4.69 -35.73 -25.61
N TRP A 74 -4.42 -36.33 -24.44
CA TRP A 74 -4.29 -37.77 -24.32
C TRP A 74 -5.57 -38.50 -24.71
N GLU A 75 -6.73 -38.06 -24.22
CA GLU A 75 -8.04 -38.64 -24.55
C GLU A 75 -8.33 -38.57 -26.05
N LEU A 76 -8.10 -37.41 -26.68
CA LEU A 76 -8.30 -37.22 -28.11
C LEU A 76 -7.37 -38.09 -28.96
N ASP A 77 -6.10 -38.20 -28.59
CA ASP A 77 -5.13 -39.04 -29.32
C ASP A 77 -5.47 -40.53 -29.14
N LEU A 78 -5.93 -40.93 -27.95
CA LEU A 78 -6.38 -42.30 -27.67
C LEU A 78 -7.62 -42.64 -28.50
N GLU A 79 -8.63 -41.77 -28.52
CA GLU A 79 -9.85 -41.95 -29.32
C GLU A 79 -9.54 -42.02 -30.83
N LYS A 80 -8.65 -41.15 -31.33
CA LYS A 80 -8.19 -41.22 -32.72
C LYS A 80 -7.50 -42.55 -33.04
N SER A 81 -6.65 -43.04 -32.13
CA SER A 81 -5.98 -44.34 -32.30
C SER A 81 -7.00 -45.47 -32.34
N LEU A 82 -7.89 -45.54 -31.35
CA LEU A 82 -8.96 -46.55 -31.27
C LEU A 82 -9.87 -46.55 -32.50
N THR A 83 -10.26 -45.38 -33.01
CA THR A 83 -11.09 -45.28 -34.21
C THR A 83 -10.36 -45.74 -35.47
N VAL A 84 -9.07 -45.44 -35.62
CA VAL A 84 -8.25 -45.92 -36.75
C VAL A 84 -8.09 -47.43 -36.71
N PHE A 85 -7.75 -48.01 -35.55
CA PHE A 85 -7.65 -49.47 -35.40
C PHE A 85 -9.00 -50.17 -35.55
N GLY A 86 -10.07 -49.60 -34.99
CA GLY A 86 -11.44 -50.10 -35.14
C GLY A 86 -11.86 -50.21 -36.61
N ARG A 87 -11.68 -49.15 -37.40
CA ARG A 87 -11.98 -49.16 -38.85
C ARG A 87 -11.15 -50.20 -39.63
N LYS A 88 -9.90 -50.43 -39.24
CA LYS A 88 -9.05 -51.46 -39.88
C LYS A 88 -9.57 -52.86 -39.55
N LYS A 89 -9.92 -53.12 -38.29
CA LYS A 89 -10.49 -54.41 -37.86
C LYS A 89 -11.83 -54.68 -38.53
N GLU A 90 -12.71 -53.69 -38.59
CA GLU A 90 -14.02 -53.77 -39.26
C GLU A 90 -13.88 -54.19 -40.73
N LYS A 91 -12.99 -53.55 -41.50
CA LYS A 91 -12.73 -53.93 -42.90
C LYS A 91 -12.29 -55.39 -43.07
N ILE A 92 -11.41 -55.87 -42.18
CA ILE A 92 -10.94 -57.27 -42.23
C ILE A 92 -12.07 -58.22 -41.84
N GLN A 93 -12.90 -57.86 -40.84
CA GLN A 93 -14.06 -58.66 -40.43
C GLN A 93 -15.13 -58.73 -41.51
N GLU A 94 -15.42 -57.62 -42.20
CA GLU A 94 -16.31 -57.60 -43.37
C GLU A 94 -15.77 -58.51 -44.48
N HIS A 95 -14.48 -58.43 -44.77
CA HIS A 95 -13.85 -59.30 -45.76
C HIS A 95 -13.94 -60.78 -45.36
N SER A 96 -13.62 -61.13 -44.11
CA SER A 96 -13.79 -62.49 -43.59
C SER A 96 -15.24 -62.98 -43.68
N THR A 97 -16.21 -62.11 -43.40
CA THR A 97 -17.65 -62.44 -43.54
C THR A 97 -18.00 -62.76 -44.99
N GLN A 98 -17.52 -61.95 -45.94
CA GLN A 98 -17.73 -62.22 -47.37
C GLN A 98 -17.08 -63.53 -47.82
N VAL A 99 -15.88 -63.84 -47.31
CA VAL A 99 -15.19 -65.11 -47.58
C VAL A 99 -15.95 -66.30 -46.99
N SER A 100 -16.48 -66.19 -45.77
CA SER A 100 -17.33 -67.21 -45.16
C SER A 100 -18.59 -67.48 -45.98
N ILE A 101 -19.27 -66.45 -46.48
CA ILE A 101 -20.45 -66.62 -47.36
C ILE A 101 -20.07 -67.38 -48.64
N LYS A 102 -18.88 -67.12 -49.22
CA LYS A 102 -18.39 -67.89 -50.39
C LYS A 102 -18.16 -69.35 -50.05
N ILE A 103 -17.58 -69.65 -48.88
CA ILE A 103 -17.39 -71.02 -48.39
C ILE A 103 -18.73 -71.72 -48.22
N GLU A 104 -19.71 -71.08 -47.58
CA GLU A 104 -21.07 -71.62 -47.42
C GLU A 104 -21.73 -71.90 -48.78
N GLY A 105 -21.53 -71.01 -49.76
CA GLY A 105 -22.00 -71.21 -51.13
C GLY A 105 -21.36 -72.42 -51.83
N ILE A 106 -20.06 -72.66 -51.61
CA ILE A 106 -19.36 -73.85 -52.10
C ILE A 106 -19.87 -75.11 -51.38
N ASP A 107 -20.04 -75.05 -50.06
CA ASP A 107 -20.55 -76.16 -49.25
C ASP A 107 -21.96 -76.58 -49.67
N ALA A 108 -22.84 -75.61 -49.95
CA ALA A 108 -24.16 -75.89 -50.47
C ALA A 108 -24.13 -76.59 -51.85
N LYS A 109 -23.18 -76.22 -52.72
CA LYS A 109 -22.99 -76.89 -54.03
C LYS A 109 -22.45 -78.31 -53.85
N LEU A 110 -21.46 -78.50 -52.98
CA LEU A 110 -20.86 -79.80 -52.67
C LEU A 110 -21.86 -80.77 -52.02
N LEU A 111 -22.74 -80.27 -51.13
CA LEU A 111 -23.78 -81.09 -50.49
C LEU A 111 -24.83 -81.58 -51.51
N LYS A 112 -25.27 -80.70 -52.42
CA LYS A 112 -26.24 -81.03 -53.47
C LYS A 112 -25.67 -81.86 -54.61
N ASN A 113 -24.34 -82.04 -54.66
CA ASN A 113 -23.63 -82.70 -55.74
C ASN A 113 -24.26 -84.07 -56.11
N LYS A 114 -24.45 -84.96 -55.13
CA LYS A 114 -24.97 -86.33 -55.37
C LYS A 114 -26.42 -86.39 -55.88
N GLU A 115 -27.23 -85.40 -55.55
CA GLU A 115 -28.65 -85.32 -55.96
C GLU A 115 -28.84 -84.44 -57.21
N SER A 116 -27.76 -83.86 -57.72
CA SER A 116 -27.79 -82.93 -58.85
C SER A 116 -27.46 -83.63 -60.17
N LEU A 117 -27.83 -82.99 -61.29
CA LEU A 117 -27.44 -83.41 -62.63
C LEU A 117 -25.92 -83.59 -62.75
N TYR A 118 -25.13 -82.77 -62.06
CA TYR A 118 -23.67 -82.87 -62.03
C TYR A 118 -23.20 -84.22 -61.43
N GLY A 119 -23.79 -84.64 -60.30
CA GLY A 119 -23.47 -85.93 -59.68
C GLY A 119 -23.89 -87.11 -60.54
N TRP A 120 -25.10 -87.04 -61.11
CA TRP A 120 -25.59 -88.08 -62.02
C TRP A 120 -24.71 -88.23 -63.27
N LEU A 121 -24.28 -87.12 -63.87
CA LEU A 121 -23.41 -87.13 -65.06
C LEU A 121 -22.03 -87.74 -64.74
N ASN A 122 -21.45 -87.42 -63.59
CA ASN A 122 -20.18 -88.01 -63.14
C ASN A 122 -20.26 -89.55 -62.99
N GLU A 123 -21.41 -90.07 -62.55
CA GLU A 123 -21.59 -91.52 -62.34
C GLU A 123 -21.96 -92.27 -63.63
N ASN A 124 -22.69 -91.63 -64.56
CA ASN A 124 -23.36 -92.32 -65.67
C ASN A 124 -22.82 -91.98 -67.07
N VAL A 125 -22.08 -90.87 -67.24
CA VAL A 125 -21.67 -90.39 -68.57
C VAL A 125 -20.19 -90.03 -68.60
N PRO A 126 -19.29 -90.93 -69.04
CA PRO A 126 -17.86 -90.62 -69.14
C PRO A 126 -17.56 -89.47 -70.13
N GLY A 127 -16.75 -88.50 -69.72
CA GLY A 127 -16.34 -87.37 -70.56
C GLY A 127 -17.42 -86.30 -70.79
N TRP A 128 -18.48 -86.31 -69.98
CA TRP A 128 -19.57 -85.33 -70.05
C TRP A 128 -19.07 -83.88 -69.86
N GLU A 129 -17.97 -83.69 -69.14
CA GLU A 129 -17.32 -82.40 -68.89
C GLU A 129 -16.89 -81.72 -70.18
N ASN A 130 -16.53 -82.49 -71.20
CA ASN A 130 -16.13 -82.00 -72.52
C ASN A 130 -17.29 -81.87 -73.51
N THR A 131 -18.49 -82.34 -73.12
CA THR A 131 -19.71 -82.29 -73.95
C THR A 131 -20.74 -81.37 -73.31
N ILE A 132 -21.76 -81.92 -72.66
CA ILE A 132 -22.84 -81.14 -72.04
C ILE A 132 -22.32 -80.17 -70.97
N GLY A 133 -21.22 -80.50 -70.27
CA GLY A 133 -20.60 -79.64 -69.27
C GLY A 133 -20.10 -78.30 -69.83
N LYS A 134 -19.62 -78.27 -71.08
CA LYS A 134 -19.25 -77.03 -71.76
C LYS A 134 -20.48 -76.21 -72.16
N VAL A 135 -21.59 -76.87 -72.51
CA VAL A 135 -22.79 -76.29 -73.14
C VAL A 135 -23.76 -75.60 -72.17
N ILE A 136 -23.68 -75.88 -70.87
CA ILE A 136 -24.63 -75.36 -69.85
C ILE A 136 -24.49 -73.83 -69.58
N ASP A 137 -23.52 -73.14 -70.20
CA ASP A 137 -23.35 -71.68 -70.05
C ASP A 137 -24.10 -70.89 -71.13
N GLU A 138 -24.81 -69.84 -70.73
CA GLU A 138 -25.59 -69.01 -71.64
C GLU A 138 -24.69 -68.05 -72.45
N GLU A 139 -23.64 -67.50 -71.84
CA GLU A 139 -22.79 -66.46 -72.45
C GLU A 139 -21.68 -67.05 -73.33
N ASP A 140 -20.99 -68.07 -72.82
CA ASP A 140 -19.83 -68.67 -73.51
C ASP A 140 -20.21 -69.63 -74.64
N VAL A 141 -21.47 -70.07 -74.71
CA VAL A 141 -21.93 -71.09 -75.66
C VAL A 141 -23.04 -70.56 -76.55
N LEU A 142 -24.15 -70.07 -76.01
CA LEU A 142 -25.30 -69.71 -76.86
C LEU A 142 -25.00 -68.53 -77.79
N PHE A 143 -24.09 -67.63 -77.39
CA PHE A 143 -23.67 -66.49 -78.21
C PHE A 143 -22.35 -66.72 -78.97
N HIS A 144 -21.77 -67.91 -78.90
CA HIS A 144 -20.49 -68.18 -79.56
C HIS A 144 -20.69 -68.41 -81.08
N PRO A 145 -20.07 -67.58 -81.95
CA PRO A 145 -20.40 -67.56 -83.37
C PRO A 145 -19.89 -68.78 -84.16
N ALA A 146 -18.94 -69.54 -83.60
CA ALA A 146 -18.22 -70.60 -84.32
C ALA A 146 -18.71 -72.03 -84.05
N LEU A 147 -19.82 -72.22 -83.32
CA LEU A 147 -20.26 -73.57 -82.90
C LEU A 147 -20.90 -74.42 -84.00
N ALA A 148 -21.17 -73.84 -85.17
CA ALA A 148 -21.63 -74.50 -86.40
C ALA A 148 -22.69 -75.61 -86.16
N PRO A 149 -23.89 -75.28 -85.64
CA PRO A 149 -24.91 -76.27 -85.27
C PRO A 149 -25.44 -77.05 -86.48
N GLN A 150 -25.57 -78.37 -86.33
CA GLN A 150 -26.06 -79.31 -87.36
C GLN A 150 -27.14 -80.23 -86.79
N PHE A 151 -28.14 -80.57 -87.60
CA PHE A 151 -29.22 -81.48 -87.24
C PHE A 151 -28.87 -82.93 -87.61
N ILE A 152 -29.12 -83.89 -86.70
CA ILE A 152 -28.85 -85.31 -86.91
C ILE A 152 -30.17 -86.09 -86.83
N GLU A 153 -30.45 -86.92 -87.85
CA GLU A 153 -31.72 -87.64 -88.01
C GLU A 153 -31.90 -88.83 -87.04
N ASN A 154 -30.84 -89.28 -86.35
CA ASN A 154 -30.88 -90.44 -85.47
C ASN A 154 -30.72 -90.03 -83.99
N THR A 155 -31.85 -89.81 -83.32
CA THR A 155 -31.97 -89.11 -82.03
C THR A 155 -31.69 -89.96 -80.80
N GLY A 156 -31.30 -91.23 -80.95
CA GLY A 156 -31.28 -92.21 -79.86
C GLY A 156 -30.61 -91.74 -78.57
N ASN A 157 -29.53 -90.95 -78.66
CA ASN A 157 -28.71 -90.56 -77.51
C ASN A 157 -28.32 -89.06 -77.47
N THR A 158 -29.02 -88.16 -78.18
CA THR A 158 -28.67 -86.72 -78.25
C THR A 158 -29.82 -85.83 -77.80
N LEU A 159 -29.54 -84.83 -76.95
CA LEU A 159 -30.52 -83.82 -76.53
C LEU A 159 -30.93 -82.98 -77.77
N PHE A 160 -32.18 -83.13 -78.22
CA PHE A 160 -32.77 -82.45 -79.40
C PHE A 160 -32.16 -82.77 -80.79
N GLY A 161 -31.26 -83.75 -80.92
CA GLY A 161 -30.71 -84.12 -82.23
C GLY A 161 -29.75 -83.09 -82.85
N VAL A 162 -29.21 -82.16 -82.05
CA VAL A 162 -28.29 -81.12 -82.51
C VAL A 162 -26.85 -81.50 -82.16
N LYS A 163 -25.95 -81.42 -83.15
CA LYS A 163 -24.50 -81.51 -82.95
C LYS A 163 -23.88 -80.14 -83.15
N ILE A 164 -23.02 -79.75 -82.21
CA ILE A 164 -22.25 -78.51 -82.22
C ILE A 164 -20.78 -78.85 -82.01
N ASP A 165 -19.89 -78.05 -82.60
CA ASP A 165 -18.45 -78.15 -82.35
C ASP A 165 -18.12 -77.44 -81.03
N LEU A 166 -17.41 -78.14 -80.14
CA LEU A 166 -17.06 -77.66 -78.80
C LEU A 166 -15.54 -77.48 -78.62
N ASP A 167 -14.75 -77.67 -79.68
CA ASP A 167 -13.29 -77.59 -79.63
C ASP A 167 -12.83 -76.14 -79.43
N GLU A 168 -13.58 -75.16 -79.95
CA GLU A 168 -13.28 -73.74 -79.80
C GLU A 168 -13.71 -73.14 -78.44
N ILE A 169 -14.49 -73.88 -77.63
CA ILE A 169 -14.91 -73.42 -76.30
C ILE A 169 -13.81 -73.72 -75.26
N ASN A 170 -13.12 -72.65 -74.84
CA ASN A 170 -12.09 -72.65 -73.78
C ASN A 170 -12.71 -72.58 -72.37
N ARG A 171 -13.58 -73.53 -72.04
CA ARG A 171 -14.21 -73.64 -70.71
C ARG A 171 -13.84 -74.98 -70.07
N THR A 172 -13.27 -74.91 -68.87
CA THR A 172 -12.99 -76.08 -68.03
C THR A 172 -14.05 -76.18 -66.93
N VAL A 173 -14.80 -77.27 -66.92
CA VAL A 173 -15.80 -77.54 -65.88
C VAL A 173 -15.07 -77.79 -64.56
N LYS A 174 -15.40 -77.04 -63.51
CA LYS A 174 -14.80 -77.25 -62.18
C LYS A 174 -15.16 -78.63 -61.66
N THR A 175 -14.14 -79.37 -61.22
CA THR A 175 -14.32 -80.66 -60.55
C THR A 175 -14.67 -80.47 -59.07
N VAL A 176 -15.19 -81.52 -58.44
CA VAL A 176 -15.38 -81.55 -56.97
C VAL A 176 -14.07 -81.25 -56.23
N ALA A 177 -12.94 -81.79 -56.74
CA ALA A 177 -11.62 -81.54 -56.18
C ALA A 177 -11.19 -80.07 -56.30
N ASP A 178 -11.62 -79.37 -57.35
CA ASP A 178 -11.36 -77.93 -57.51
C ASP A 178 -12.18 -77.10 -56.52
N TYR A 179 -13.45 -77.46 -56.28
CA TYR A 179 -14.26 -76.81 -55.25
C TYR A 179 -13.72 -77.02 -53.84
N GLU A 180 -13.22 -78.23 -53.52
CA GLU A 180 -12.55 -78.50 -52.24
C GLU A 180 -11.23 -77.72 -52.10
N ARG A 181 -10.48 -77.54 -53.20
CA ARG A 181 -9.29 -76.69 -53.22
C ARG A 181 -9.63 -75.22 -53.00
N ASP A 182 -10.60 -74.68 -53.73
CA ASP A 182 -11.10 -73.31 -53.56
C ASP A 182 -11.54 -73.06 -52.10
N LYS A 183 -12.23 -74.04 -51.50
CA LYS A 183 -12.64 -73.98 -50.10
C LYS A 183 -11.45 -73.95 -49.13
N LEU A 184 -10.41 -74.77 -49.38
CA LEU A 184 -9.20 -74.78 -48.57
C LEU A 184 -8.49 -73.42 -48.64
N ASP A 185 -8.36 -72.84 -49.83
CA ASP A 185 -7.72 -71.54 -50.04
C ASP A 185 -8.50 -70.42 -49.33
N LEU A 186 -9.83 -70.45 -49.41
CA LEU A 186 -10.70 -69.50 -48.69
C LEU A 186 -10.59 -69.66 -47.16
N LYS A 187 -10.45 -70.89 -46.65
CA LYS A 187 -10.21 -71.14 -45.21
C LYS A 187 -8.85 -70.59 -44.75
N GLN A 188 -7.80 -70.79 -45.54
CA GLN A 188 -6.48 -70.21 -45.27
C GLN A 188 -6.54 -68.67 -45.28
N LEU A 189 -7.34 -68.08 -46.16
CA LEU A 189 -7.56 -66.64 -46.19
C LEU A 189 -8.25 -66.13 -44.90
N ILE A 190 -9.26 -66.85 -44.38
CA ILE A 190 -9.88 -66.53 -43.09
C ILE A 190 -8.85 -66.64 -41.94
N GLU A 191 -8.03 -67.68 -41.95
CA GLU A 191 -6.98 -67.86 -40.95
C GLU A 191 -5.95 -66.71 -40.98
N SER A 192 -5.50 -66.33 -42.18
CA SER A 192 -4.67 -65.15 -42.40
C SER A 192 -5.33 -63.87 -41.87
N ASN A 193 -6.62 -63.65 -42.17
CA ASN A 193 -7.36 -62.50 -41.64
C ASN A 193 -7.43 -62.50 -40.11
N ASN A 194 -7.63 -63.66 -39.48
CA ASN A 194 -7.64 -63.80 -38.03
C ASN A 194 -6.27 -63.46 -37.42
N THR A 195 -5.16 -63.91 -38.04
CA THR A 195 -3.82 -63.52 -37.60
C THR A 195 -3.60 -62.01 -37.72
N ALA A 196 -4.04 -61.39 -38.82
CA ALA A 196 -3.97 -59.95 -39.00
C ALA A 196 -4.80 -59.17 -37.96
N LEU A 197 -5.99 -59.67 -37.59
CA LEU A 197 -6.81 -59.10 -36.53
C LEU A 197 -6.12 -59.16 -35.17
N ASN A 198 -5.47 -60.27 -34.85
CA ASN A 198 -4.69 -60.42 -33.61
C ASN A 198 -3.52 -59.44 -33.58
N THR A 199 -2.75 -59.34 -34.66
CA THR A 199 -1.65 -58.38 -34.77
C THR A 199 -2.14 -56.93 -34.64
N LEU A 200 -3.27 -56.56 -35.26
CA LEU A 200 -3.86 -55.23 -35.08
C LEU A 200 -4.28 -54.97 -33.62
N SER A 201 -4.77 -55.99 -32.92
CA SER A 201 -5.14 -55.90 -31.50
C SER A 201 -3.93 -55.67 -30.61
N GLU A 202 -2.80 -56.34 -30.90
CA GLU A 202 -1.54 -56.13 -30.20
C GLU A 202 -0.98 -54.73 -30.47
N GLN A 203 -0.99 -54.29 -31.74
CA GLN A 203 -0.55 -52.95 -32.13
C GLN A 203 -1.38 -51.83 -31.47
N GLU A 204 -2.71 -52.01 -31.37
CA GLU A 204 -3.59 -51.07 -30.68
C GLU A 204 -3.23 -50.94 -29.19
N LYS A 205 -2.98 -52.07 -28.51
CA LYS A 205 -2.53 -52.07 -27.11
C LYS A 205 -1.18 -51.38 -26.95
N GLU A 206 -0.23 -51.68 -27.84
CA GLU A 206 1.10 -51.07 -27.80
C GLU A 206 1.04 -49.56 -28.04
N ASP A 207 0.19 -49.10 -28.96
CA ASP A 207 0.00 -47.67 -29.22
C ASP A 207 -0.69 -46.95 -28.04
N ALA A 208 -1.70 -47.59 -27.44
CA ALA A 208 -2.33 -47.09 -26.22
C ALA A 208 -1.31 -46.96 -25.06
N ASP A 209 -0.43 -47.95 -24.89
CA ASP A 209 0.65 -47.90 -23.90
C ASP A 209 1.70 -46.83 -24.21
N LYS A 210 2.05 -46.62 -25.49
CA LYS A 210 2.93 -45.53 -25.93
C LYS A 210 2.33 -44.16 -25.59
N LEU A 211 1.06 -43.95 -25.89
CA LEU A 211 0.33 -42.72 -25.54
C LEU A 211 0.30 -42.53 -24.02
N ARG A 212 0.00 -43.59 -23.26
CA ARG A 212 0.02 -43.55 -21.80
C ARG A 212 1.39 -43.15 -21.25
N ARG A 213 2.47 -43.78 -21.73
CA ARG A 213 3.86 -43.46 -21.32
C ARG A 213 4.27 -42.04 -21.69
N LYS A 214 3.72 -41.48 -22.77
CA LYS A 214 4.00 -40.10 -23.20
C LYS A 214 3.28 -39.05 -22.36
N TYR A 215 2.00 -39.25 -22.04
CA TYR A 215 1.16 -38.23 -21.42
C TYR A 215 1.08 -38.34 -19.90
N GLN A 216 1.01 -39.56 -19.32
CA GLN A 216 0.82 -39.71 -17.88
C GLN A 216 1.92 -39.08 -17.02
N PRO A 217 3.22 -39.21 -17.35
CA PRO A 217 4.28 -38.52 -16.62
C PRO A 217 4.11 -37.00 -16.66
N LYS A 218 3.79 -36.43 -17.83
CA LYS A 218 3.61 -34.98 -17.98
C LYS A 218 2.40 -34.44 -17.22
N ILE A 219 1.30 -35.19 -17.23
CA ILE A 219 0.10 -34.85 -16.45
C ILE A 219 0.42 -34.88 -14.96
N LYS A 220 1.16 -35.90 -14.52
CA LYS A 220 1.62 -36.01 -13.13
C LYS A 220 2.52 -34.83 -12.75
N ASP A 221 3.54 -34.53 -13.56
CA ASP A 221 4.46 -33.43 -13.30
C ASP A 221 3.74 -32.08 -13.21
N ALA A 222 2.76 -31.83 -14.10
CA ALA A 222 1.94 -30.62 -14.06
C ALA A 222 1.07 -30.55 -12.78
N ARG A 223 0.50 -31.68 -12.33
CA ARG A 223 -0.24 -31.74 -11.07
C ARG A 223 0.67 -31.54 -9.86
N ASP A 224 1.82 -32.19 -9.85
CA ASP A 224 2.81 -32.07 -8.76
C ASP A 224 3.32 -30.63 -8.64
N THR A 225 3.56 -29.96 -9.77
CA THR A 225 3.88 -28.52 -9.81
C THR A 225 2.73 -27.68 -9.24
N GLY A 226 1.48 -28.00 -9.62
CA GLY A 226 0.28 -27.38 -9.05
C GLY A 226 0.19 -27.53 -7.53
N TYR A 227 0.41 -28.74 -7.00
CA TYR A 227 0.40 -29.01 -5.56
C TYR A 227 1.51 -28.26 -4.82
N GLN A 228 2.71 -28.16 -5.39
CA GLN A 228 3.79 -27.36 -4.80
C GLN A 228 3.43 -25.87 -4.75
N ALA A 229 2.82 -25.35 -5.82
CA ALA A 229 2.35 -23.96 -5.87
C ALA A 229 1.20 -23.71 -4.87
N GLU A 230 0.26 -24.66 -4.71
CA GLU A 230 -0.80 -24.59 -3.71
C GLU A 230 -0.26 -24.60 -2.28
N TYR A 231 0.73 -25.46 -2.00
CA TYR A 231 1.40 -25.47 -0.70
C TYR A 231 2.12 -24.14 -0.42
N ALA A 232 2.85 -23.62 -1.39
CA ALA A 232 3.53 -22.32 -1.27
C ALA A 232 2.53 -21.16 -1.10
N LEU A 233 1.37 -21.23 -1.75
CA LEU A 233 0.27 -20.28 -1.59
C LEU A 233 -0.29 -20.29 -0.17
N THR A 234 -0.61 -21.47 0.37
CA THR A 234 -1.12 -21.62 1.73
C THR A 234 -0.14 -21.07 2.75
N LYS A 235 1.14 -21.45 2.64
CA LYS A 235 2.20 -20.93 3.51
C LYS A 235 2.34 -19.41 3.42
N ALA A 236 2.27 -18.84 2.21
CA ALA A 236 2.35 -17.38 2.04
C ALA A 236 1.13 -16.66 2.66
N LYS A 237 -0.07 -17.25 2.61
CA LYS A 237 -1.27 -16.71 3.25
C LYS A 237 -1.18 -16.76 4.78
N GLU A 238 -0.69 -17.86 5.35
CA GLU A 238 -0.44 -17.98 6.80
C GLU A 238 0.56 -16.92 7.26
N GLN A 239 1.67 -16.76 6.54
CA GLN A 239 2.67 -15.72 6.83
C GLN A 239 2.09 -14.32 6.69
N LEU A 240 1.24 -14.07 5.70
CA LEU A 240 0.58 -12.77 5.54
C LEU A 240 -0.29 -12.45 6.77
N GLN A 241 -1.10 -13.41 7.21
CA GLN A 241 -1.95 -13.24 8.39
C GLN A 241 -1.14 -12.97 9.65
N GLU A 242 -0.04 -13.70 9.85
CA GLU A 242 0.89 -13.47 10.97
C GLU A 242 1.45 -12.04 10.96
N LYS A 243 1.87 -11.55 9.79
CA LYS A 243 2.45 -10.21 9.65
C LYS A 243 1.42 -9.10 9.78
N GLU A 244 0.20 -9.30 9.29
CA GLU A 244 -0.92 -8.38 9.49
C GLU A 244 -1.30 -8.28 10.98
N CYS A 245 -1.33 -9.41 11.71
CA CYS A 245 -1.51 -9.40 13.16
C CYS A 245 -0.39 -8.64 13.88
N GLY A 246 0.88 -8.90 13.52
CA GLY A 246 2.02 -8.18 14.11
C GLY A 246 2.00 -6.67 13.85
N LEU A 247 1.49 -6.24 12.69
CA LEU A 247 1.31 -4.82 12.37
C LEU A 247 0.25 -4.17 13.29
N GLU A 248 -0.86 -4.87 13.54
CA GLU A 248 -1.89 -4.43 14.48
C GLU A 248 -1.35 -4.36 15.91
N GLU A 249 -0.58 -5.35 16.35
CA GLU A 249 0.06 -5.35 17.66
C GLU A 249 1.02 -4.17 17.87
N ILE A 250 1.85 -3.86 16.87
CA ILE A 250 2.73 -2.69 16.92
C ILE A 250 1.93 -1.40 16.95
N ALA A 251 0.83 -1.29 16.21
CA ALA A 251 -0.03 -0.12 16.24
C ALA A 251 -0.65 0.10 17.63
N VAL A 252 -1.11 -0.98 18.28
CA VAL A 252 -1.62 -0.94 19.66
C VAL A 252 -0.51 -0.52 20.63
N LYS A 253 0.66 -1.16 20.54
CA LYS A 253 1.81 -0.84 21.40
C LYS A 253 2.27 0.61 21.22
N ALA A 254 2.31 1.11 19.98
CA ALA A 254 2.64 2.50 19.68
C ALA A 254 1.64 3.47 20.32
N ALA A 255 0.34 3.15 20.29
CA ALA A 255 -0.68 3.97 20.92
C ALA A 255 -0.54 3.97 22.45
N GLU A 256 -0.34 2.81 23.07
CA GLU A 256 -0.15 2.66 24.52
C GLU A 256 1.09 3.41 25.02
N GLU A 257 2.25 3.21 24.38
CA GLU A 257 3.48 3.90 24.75
C GLU A 257 3.36 5.42 24.56
N LYS A 258 2.66 5.88 23.52
CA LYS A 258 2.40 7.30 23.31
C LYS A 258 1.53 7.89 24.43
N VAL A 259 0.49 7.17 24.86
CA VAL A 259 -0.35 7.60 25.99
C VAL A 259 0.47 7.67 27.27
N LEU A 260 1.29 6.66 27.57
CA LEU A 260 2.16 6.65 28.75
C LEU A 260 3.18 7.79 28.71
N MET A 261 3.84 8.01 27.57
CA MET A 261 4.80 9.10 27.39
C MET A 261 4.15 10.47 27.60
N LEU A 262 2.95 10.68 27.06
CA LEU A 262 2.21 11.93 27.24
C LEU A 262 1.76 12.13 28.69
N ALA A 263 1.30 11.07 29.36
CA ALA A 263 0.91 11.12 30.77
C ALA A 263 2.09 11.50 31.67
N LEU A 264 3.28 10.96 31.42
CA LEU A 264 4.50 11.34 32.15
C LEU A 264 4.85 12.82 31.93
N ILE A 265 4.79 13.31 30.69
CA ILE A 265 5.05 14.73 30.39
C ILE A 265 3.99 15.64 31.03
N GLU A 266 2.73 15.22 31.05
CA GLU A 266 1.63 15.94 31.69
C GLU A 266 1.85 16.06 33.21
N ALA A 267 2.28 14.97 33.86
CA ALA A 267 2.62 14.95 35.28
C ALA A 267 3.81 15.88 35.61
N ASP A 268 4.87 15.83 34.79
CA ASP A 268 6.02 16.74 34.92
C ASP A 268 5.61 18.21 34.74
N LEU A 269 4.72 18.50 33.78
CA LEU A 269 4.17 19.83 33.57
C LEU A 269 3.33 20.31 34.76
N MET A 270 2.51 19.44 35.34
CA MET A 270 1.71 19.76 36.51
C MET A 270 2.60 20.12 37.69
N LYS A 271 3.60 19.27 38.00
CA LYS A 271 4.58 19.53 39.06
C LYS A 271 5.35 20.83 38.84
N ALA A 272 5.83 21.08 37.62
CA ALA A 272 6.54 22.31 37.30
C ALA A 272 5.66 23.57 37.44
N ARG A 273 4.35 23.48 37.12
CA ARG A 273 3.38 24.58 37.32
C ARG A 273 3.11 24.83 38.79
N GLU A 274 2.99 23.79 39.60
CA GLU A 274 2.82 23.91 41.06
C GLU A 274 4.04 24.61 41.68
N GLU A 275 5.24 24.15 41.34
CA GLU A 275 6.50 24.78 41.79
C GLU A 275 6.61 26.25 41.34
N LEU A 276 6.22 26.56 40.10
CA LEU A 276 6.18 27.94 39.60
C LEU A 276 5.19 28.81 40.40
N ALA A 277 4.00 28.28 40.69
CA ALA A 277 2.99 29.00 41.46
C ALA A 277 3.46 29.27 42.89
N THR A 278 4.11 28.30 43.55
CA THR A 278 4.74 28.50 44.86
C THR A 278 5.84 29.55 44.80
N ASN A 279 6.71 29.52 43.78
CA ASN A 279 7.77 30.51 43.63
C ASN A 279 7.22 31.93 43.36
N GLN A 280 6.14 32.04 42.59
CA GLN A 280 5.44 33.32 42.37
C GLN A 280 4.78 33.84 43.65
N GLN A 281 4.14 32.97 44.44
CA GLN A 281 3.59 33.36 45.74
C GLN A 281 4.70 33.87 46.67
N ASN A 282 5.82 33.16 46.76
CA ASN A 282 6.98 33.56 47.55
C ASN A 282 7.55 34.91 47.08
N TYR A 283 7.71 35.10 45.78
CA TYR A 283 8.14 36.37 45.19
C TYR A 283 7.20 37.52 45.57
N ASN A 284 5.88 37.34 45.40
CA ASN A 284 4.89 38.36 45.72
C ASN A 284 4.90 38.72 47.22
N THR A 285 5.09 37.74 48.11
CA THR A 285 5.23 37.99 49.55
C THR A 285 6.50 38.80 49.86
N ILE A 286 7.65 38.45 49.25
CA ILE A 286 8.91 39.19 49.44
C ILE A 286 8.78 40.62 48.90
N ASP A 287 8.16 40.80 47.73
CA ASP A 287 7.94 42.11 47.10
C ASP A 287 7.00 42.98 47.94
N ALA A 288 5.86 42.46 48.37
CA ALA A 288 4.93 43.18 49.24
C ALA A 288 5.58 43.64 50.56
N ASN A 289 6.40 42.76 51.17
CA ASN A 289 7.17 43.10 52.36
C ASN A 289 8.21 44.20 52.08
N LEU A 290 8.90 44.14 50.94
CA LEU A 290 9.86 45.17 50.54
C LEU A 290 9.17 46.52 50.28
N GLN A 291 8.03 46.54 49.58
CA GLN A 291 7.23 47.74 49.33
C GLN A 291 6.75 48.37 50.63
N THR A 292 6.27 47.55 51.58
CA THR A 292 5.86 48.03 52.91
C THR A 292 7.02 48.69 53.65
N GLN A 293 8.20 48.05 53.64
CA GLN A 293 9.40 48.63 54.28
C GLN A 293 9.89 49.91 53.58
N LEU A 294 9.84 49.96 52.26
CA LEU A 294 10.14 51.17 51.48
C LEU A 294 9.20 52.30 51.87
N GLY A 295 7.89 52.07 51.90
CA GLY A 295 6.91 53.07 52.31
C GLY A 295 7.09 53.55 53.76
N VAL A 296 7.49 52.66 54.67
CA VAL A 296 7.87 53.07 56.05
C VAL A 296 9.09 53.97 56.03
N LYS A 297 10.13 53.62 55.26
CA LYS A 297 11.37 54.40 55.16
C LYS A 297 11.16 55.75 54.48
N GLU A 298 10.33 55.82 53.45
CA GLU A 298 9.93 57.06 52.79
C GLU A 298 9.17 57.99 53.74
N LYS A 299 8.21 57.45 54.52
CA LYS A 299 7.51 58.22 55.56
C LYS A 299 8.47 58.71 56.65
N GLU A 300 9.42 57.88 57.09
CA GLU A 300 10.45 58.26 58.05
C GLU A 300 11.34 59.39 57.50
N GLN A 301 11.77 59.27 56.24
CA GLN A 301 12.56 60.29 55.56
C GLN A 301 11.78 61.60 55.42
N LYS A 302 10.53 61.55 54.98
CA LYS A 302 9.68 62.75 54.87
C LYS A 302 9.46 63.43 56.22
N ARG A 303 9.26 62.65 57.30
CA ARG A 303 9.20 63.20 58.67
C ARG A 303 10.49 63.91 59.07
N LYS A 304 11.66 63.33 58.76
CA LYS A 304 12.96 63.96 59.05
C LYS A 304 13.16 65.24 58.25
N ILE A 305 12.79 65.23 56.96
CA ILE A 305 12.84 66.44 56.10
C ILE A 305 11.95 67.53 56.68
N ASN A 306 10.68 67.23 56.96
CA ASN A 306 9.75 68.22 57.52
C ASN A 306 10.23 68.76 58.88
N ALA A 307 10.74 67.90 59.77
CA ALA A 307 11.28 68.35 61.05
C ALA A 307 12.49 69.27 60.89
N GLU A 308 13.34 68.99 59.90
CA GLU A 308 14.50 69.85 59.58
C GLU A 308 14.07 71.16 58.92
N GLU A 309 13.06 71.15 58.05
CA GLU A 309 12.44 72.35 57.47
C GLU A 309 11.80 73.24 58.54
N GLU A 310 11.06 72.65 59.49
CA GLU A 310 10.50 73.34 60.65
C GLU A 310 11.60 73.95 61.52
N ARG A 311 12.70 73.22 61.74
CA ARG A 311 13.86 73.72 62.50
C ARG A 311 14.53 74.90 61.80
N ILE A 312 14.74 74.81 60.49
CA ILE A 312 15.30 75.90 59.68
C ILE A 312 14.37 77.11 59.74
N THR A 313 13.07 76.91 59.53
CA THR A 313 12.07 77.99 59.58
C THR A 313 12.05 78.66 60.95
N GLY A 314 12.12 77.89 62.04
CA GLY A 314 12.20 78.41 63.40
C GLY A 314 13.47 79.24 63.65
N LEU A 315 14.63 78.78 63.16
CA LEU A 315 15.87 79.53 63.24
C LEU A 315 15.85 80.81 62.40
N THR A 316 15.28 80.78 61.20
CA THR A 316 15.11 81.95 60.35
C THR A 316 14.23 82.98 61.04
N ASN A 317 13.07 82.58 61.59
CA ASN A 317 12.18 83.47 62.33
C ASN A 317 12.85 84.07 63.57
N LEU A 318 13.67 83.28 64.29
CA LEU A 318 14.44 83.79 65.43
C LEU A 318 15.48 84.82 64.97
N LEU A 319 16.20 84.53 63.90
CA LEU A 319 17.19 85.44 63.32
C LEU A 319 16.54 86.75 62.86
N ASP A 320 15.38 86.67 62.21
CA ASP A 320 14.59 87.84 61.80
C ASP A 320 14.13 88.66 63.00
N SER A 321 13.65 88.00 64.06
CA SER A 321 13.25 88.69 65.30
C SER A 321 14.42 89.40 65.98
N GLN A 322 15.61 88.79 65.97
CA GLN A 322 16.86 89.37 66.47
C GLN A 322 17.35 90.52 65.59
N LEU A 323 17.21 90.41 64.27
CA LEU A 323 17.49 91.50 63.33
C LEU A 323 16.58 92.70 63.60
N VAL A 324 15.28 92.48 63.79
CA VAL A 324 14.31 93.54 64.11
C VAL A 324 14.67 94.21 65.44
N THR A 325 14.96 93.44 66.49
CA THR A 325 15.34 94.01 67.79
C THR A 325 16.66 94.77 67.71
N LYS A 326 17.70 94.20 67.08
CA LYS A 326 18.98 94.90 66.90
C LYS A 326 18.83 96.17 66.06
N THR A 327 18.00 96.15 65.02
CA THR A 327 17.70 97.35 64.23
C THR A 327 16.99 98.41 65.07
N SER A 328 16.05 98.01 65.94
CA SER A 328 15.39 98.91 66.89
C SER A 328 16.35 99.46 67.94
N ASP A 329 17.25 98.64 68.48
CA ASP A 329 18.25 99.07 69.46
C ASP A 329 19.25 100.05 68.83
N ILE A 330 19.69 99.78 67.60
CA ILE A 330 20.55 100.70 66.83
C ILE A 330 19.82 102.03 66.60
N LYS A 331 18.53 102.00 66.24
CA LYS A 331 17.73 103.24 66.12
C LYS A 331 17.66 104.02 67.42
N LYS A 332 17.36 103.36 68.54
CA LYS A 332 17.37 104.01 69.87
C LYS A 332 18.73 104.61 70.22
N HIS A 333 19.81 103.90 69.93
CA HIS A 333 21.15 104.40 70.22
C HIS A 333 21.56 105.59 69.34
N ILE A 334 21.08 105.62 68.09
CA ILE A 334 21.20 106.81 67.22
C ILE A 334 20.41 107.99 67.80
N GLU A 335 19.20 107.74 68.32
CA GLU A 335 18.38 108.77 68.99
C GLU A 335 19.08 109.32 70.25
N GLU A 336 19.63 108.45 71.10
CA GLU A 336 20.38 108.81 72.31
C GLU A 336 21.65 109.61 71.99
N LEU A 337 22.39 109.22 70.94
CA LEU A 337 23.56 109.96 70.47
C LEU A 337 23.19 111.34 69.93
N LYS A 338 22.05 111.47 69.24
CA LYS A 338 21.51 112.78 68.80
C LYS A 338 21.12 113.64 70.00
N GLU A 339 20.48 113.06 71.02
CA GLU A 339 20.15 113.79 72.25
C GLU A 339 21.41 114.24 73.01
N GLN A 340 22.42 113.37 73.14
CA GLN A 340 23.72 113.74 73.74
C GLN A 340 24.43 114.83 72.96
N GLN A 341 24.49 114.74 71.63
CA GLN A 341 25.04 115.81 70.79
C GLN A 341 24.31 117.13 71.02
N SER A 342 22.96 117.11 71.05
CA SER A 342 22.17 118.32 71.32
C SER A 342 22.41 118.89 72.72
N GLY A 343 22.67 118.03 73.71
CA GLY A 343 22.95 118.41 75.09
C GLY A 343 24.35 118.99 75.28
N ASP A 344 25.36 118.41 74.63
CA ASP A 344 26.75 118.88 74.70
C ASP A 344 26.94 120.19 73.92
N LEU A 345 26.30 120.34 72.74
CA LEU A 345 26.25 121.61 71.99
C LEU A 345 25.64 122.75 72.81
N LYS A 346 24.65 122.45 73.67
CA LYS A 346 24.03 123.44 74.57
C LYS A 346 24.93 123.84 75.75
N LYS A 347 25.83 122.95 76.19
CA LYS A 347 26.78 123.19 77.29
C LYS A 347 28.00 124.00 76.87
N GLU A 348 28.43 123.92 75.61
CA GLU A 348 29.56 124.70 75.08
C GLU A 348 29.18 126.12 74.58
N GLY A 349 27.96 126.59 74.88
CA GLY A 349 27.54 127.96 74.54
C GLY A 349 27.13 128.15 73.07
N ALA A 350 26.84 127.07 72.34
CA ALA A 350 26.27 127.14 71.00
C ALA A 350 24.75 127.36 71.05
N ASP A 351 24.25 128.21 70.15
CA ASP A 351 22.82 128.49 69.99
C ASP A 351 22.13 127.29 69.29
N THR A 352 21.72 126.30 70.10
CA THR A 352 21.13 125.04 69.62
C THR A 352 19.85 125.20 68.81
N ASN A 353 19.14 126.33 68.93
CA ASN A 353 17.96 126.61 68.11
C ASN A 353 18.34 126.94 66.66
N ARG A 354 19.45 127.66 66.48
CA ARG A 354 19.96 128.03 65.15
C ARG A 354 20.61 126.86 64.42
N ILE A 355 21.16 125.88 65.15
CA ILE A 355 21.66 124.61 64.60
C ILE A 355 20.49 123.72 64.17
N ALA A 356 19.43 123.61 64.97
CA ALA A 356 18.22 122.87 64.60
C ALA A 356 17.54 123.46 63.36
N ASP A 357 17.48 124.79 63.22
CA ASP A 357 16.96 125.44 62.01
C ASP A 357 17.83 125.16 60.76
N ILE A 358 19.16 125.11 60.92
CA ILE A 358 20.08 124.74 59.83
C ILE A 358 19.96 123.24 59.50
N GLU A 359 19.75 122.36 60.48
CA GLU A 359 19.49 120.94 60.24
C GLU A 359 18.16 120.72 59.53
N ILE A 360 17.09 121.42 59.91
CA ILE A 360 15.81 121.38 59.20
C ILE A 360 15.96 121.92 57.77
N ALA A 361 16.74 122.98 57.57
CA ALA A 361 17.06 123.48 56.24
C ALA A 361 17.91 122.48 55.43
N LEU A 362 18.87 121.79 56.04
CA LEU A 362 19.69 120.76 55.42
C LEU A 362 18.91 119.48 55.11
N ASP A 363 17.96 119.07 55.97
CA ASP A 363 17.08 117.93 55.73
C ASP A 363 16.06 118.26 54.64
N GLY A 364 15.57 119.51 54.60
CA GLY A 364 14.82 120.06 53.47
C GLY A 364 15.61 119.98 52.16
N ILE A 365 16.87 120.44 52.15
CA ILE A 365 17.77 120.35 50.99
C ILE A 365 18.13 118.90 50.65
N ARG A 366 18.29 118.00 51.63
CA ARG A 366 18.55 116.56 51.40
C ARG A 366 17.34 115.85 50.83
N THR A 367 16.15 116.16 51.31
CA THR A 367 14.91 115.59 50.75
C THR A 367 14.66 116.13 49.35
N GLU A 368 14.98 117.40 49.09
CA GLU A 368 15.03 117.96 47.73
C GLU A 368 16.14 117.32 46.89
N LEU A 369 17.32 117.01 47.45
CA LEU A 369 18.40 116.32 46.75
C LEU A 369 18.04 114.86 46.43
N ASP A 370 17.46 114.09 47.35
CA ASP A 370 16.98 112.70 47.11
C ASP A 370 15.81 112.70 46.11
N PHE A 371 14.97 113.75 46.14
CA PHE A 371 13.93 113.98 45.14
C PHE A 371 14.51 114.40 43.78
N ILE A 372 15.59 115.19 43.73
CA ILE A 372 16.36 115.54 42.52
C ILE A 372 17.26 114.38 42.07
N GLU A 373 17.69 113.46 42.91
CA GLU A 373 18.43 112.26 42.51
C GLU A 373 17.45 111.22 41.95
N SER A 374 16.24 111.15 42.51
CA SER A 374 15.13 110.34 41.99
C SER A 374 14.43 110.96 40.76
N ASN A 375 14.52 112.29 40.51
CA ASN A 375 13.83 112.98 39.39
C ASN A 375 14.70 113.90 38.48
N GLY A 376 15.98 114.09 38.76
CA GLY A 376 16.94 114.97 38.04
C GLY A 376 17.83 114.23 37.04
N CYS A 377 17.67 112.91 36.93
CA CYS A 377 18.19 112.11 35.83
C CYS A 377 17.16 111.97 34.68
N ILE A 378 16.42 113.03 34.30
CA ILE A 378 15.88 113.30 32.93
C ILE A 378 15.56 114.82 32.80
N SER A 379 16.59 115.65 32.68
CA SER A 379 16.63 116.83 31.79
C SER A 379 18.11 117.06 31.50
N LYS A 380 18.67 116.84 30.32
CA LYS A 380 18.25 116.83 28.91
C LYS A 380 19.11 115.73 28.23
N LEU A 381 18.71 114.90 27.28
CA LEU A 381 17.81 114.95 26.12
C LEU A 381 17.39 113.48 25.86
N ARG A 382 16.15 113.08 25.55
CA ARG A 382 15.18 113.59 24.56
C ARG A 382 15.74 113.60 23.13
N PHE A 383 15.56 112.50 22.38
CA PHE A 383 14.83 112.46 21.11
C PHE A 383 15.23 111.23 20.25
N GLU A 384 14.20 110.51 19.77
CA GLU A 384 14.11 109.78 18.49
C GLU A 384 15.10 108.62 18.23
N VAL A 385 14.67 107.37 17.97
CA VAL A 385 13.43 106.80 17.40
C VAL A 385 13.03 105.53 18.16
#